data_AF-A0A0C9VLI6-F1
#
_entry.id   AF-A0A0C9VLI6-F1
#
_cell.length_a   1.000
_cell.length_b   1.000
_cell.length_c   1.000
_cell.angle_alpha   90.00
_cell.angle_beta   90.00
_cell.angle_gamma   90.00
#
_symmetry.space_group_name_H-M   'P 1'
#
loop_
_entity.id
_entity.type
_entity.pdbx_description
1 polymer ?
#
loop_
_entity_poly.entity_id
_entity_poly.type
_entity_poly.pdbx_seq_one_letter_code
_entity_poly.pdbx_strand_id
1 'polypeptide(L)'
;MSHTSTAKPVELKIGTPIDYDGSHSTVLSWLYSVKAYLLINKDAYSDDDKKVAYALSYMKKGVALDWAASYYKQCLKGSTPSVTNVHILSKLLLRSVLNS
;
A
#
# COMPACT_ATOMS: atom_id res chain seq x y z
N MET A 1 -18.73 -35.04 8.08
CA MET A 1 -19.13 -33.66 7.71
C MET A 1 -18.16 -32.72 8.41
N SER A 2 -17.20 -32.16 7.68
CA SER A 2 -16.21 -31.25 8.24
C SER A 2 -16.68 -29.82 8.02
N HIS A 3 -17.12 -29.15 9.08
CA HIS A 3 -17.38 -27.71 9.05
C HIS A 3 -16.03 -27.00 9.19
N THR A 4 -15.33 -26.76 8.09
CA THR A 4 -14.28 -25.73 8.08
C THR A 4 -14.98 -24.38 8.09
N SER A 5 -15.12 -23.79 9.27
CA SER A 5 -15.52 -22.38 9.41
C SER A 5 -14.40 -21.52 8.80
N THR A 6 -14.58 -21.06 7.56
CA THR A 6 -13.74 -20.04 6.94
C THR A 6 -13.98 -18.71 7.66
N ALA A 7 -13.35 -18.55 8.83
CA ALA A 7 -13.36 -17.29 9.55
C ALA A 7 -12.68 -16.22 8.69
N LYS A 8 -13.34 -15.06 8.53
CA LYS A 8 -12.76 -13.92 7.83
C LYS A 8 -11.46 -13.49 8.51
N PRO A 9 -10.38 -13.18 7.76
CA PRO A 9 -9.16 -12.65 8.36
C PRO A 9 -9.43 -11.41 9.22
N VAL A 10 -8.90 -11.39 10.44
CA VAL A 10 -9.03 -10.28 11.38
C VAL A 10 -7.88 -9.30 11.18
N GLU A 11 -8.20 -8.02 11.07
CA GLU A 11 -7.21 -6.94 10.97
C GLU A 11 -6.92 -6.35 12.37
N LEU A 12 -5.65 -6.39 12.78
CA LEU A 12 -5.14 -5.77 13.99
C LEU A 12 -4.72 -4.32 13.74
N LYS A 13 -5.31 -3.39 14.51
CA LYS A 13 -5.05 -1.94 14.43
C LYS A 13 -3.84 -1.53 15.27
N ILE A 14 -2.68 -2.12 15.03
CA ILE A 14 -1.44 -1.88 15.78
C ILE A 14 -0.38 -1.30 14.84
N GLY A 15 0.36 -0.27 15.30
CA GLY A 15 1.46 0.30 14.51
C GLY A 15 1.01 0.99 13.22
N THR A 16 -0.19 1.57 13.23
CA THR A 16 -0.78 2.29 12.10
C THR A 16 0.19 3.34 11.53
N PRO A 17 0.47 3.35 10.22
CA PRO A 17 1.32 4.34 9.58
C PRO A 17 0.82 5.78 9.77
N ILE A 18 1.75 6.73 9.77
CA ILE A 18 1.43 8.15 9.69
C ILE A 18 1.12 8.58 8.25
N ASP A 19 0.42 9.70 8.09
CA ASP A 19 0.19 10.27 6.76
C ASP A 19 1.51 10.74 6.11
N TYR A 20 1.73 10.35 4.87
CA TYR A 20 2.89 10.69 4.06
C TYR A 20 2.58 11.81 3.06
N ASP A 21 3.50 12.77 2.95
CA ASP A 21 3.39 13.93 2.05
C ASP A 21 4.26 13.86 0.79
N GLY A 22 5.12 12.84 0.67
CA GLY A 22 6.12 12.75 -0.40
C GLY A 22 7.53 13.17 0.03
N SER A 23 7.74 13.53 1.30
CA SER A 23 9.05 13.98 1.80
C SER A 23 10.09 12.86 1.81
N HIS A 24 11.24 13.14 1.20
CA HIS A 24 12.38 12.22 1.17
C HIS A 24 12.91 11.91 2.57
N SER A 25 12.82 12.86 3.50
CA SER A 25 13.30 12.68 4.88
C SER A 25 12.50 11.65 5.67
N THR A 26 11.23 11.42 5.32
CA THR A 26 10.33 10.54 6.05
C THR A 26 9.96 9.26 5.29
N VAL A 27 10.40 9.12 4.03
CA VAL A 27 9.98 8.01 3.15
C VAL A 27 10.32 6.63 3.72
N LEU A 28 11.51 6.46 4.30
CA LEU A 28 11.95 5.16 4.85
C LEU A 28 11.16 4.79 6.10
N SER A 29 11.03 5.71 7.05
CA SER A 29 10.25 5.49 8.27
C SER A 29 8.79 5.17 7.96
N TRP A 30 8.19 5.90 7.02
CA TRP A 30 6.84 5.61 6.55
C TRP A 30 6.74 4.23 5.90
N LEU A 31 7.64 3.91 4.97
CA LEU A 31 7.65 2.62 4.27
C LEU A 31 7.80 1.44 5.23
N TYR A 32 8.69 1.53 6.23
CA TYR A 32 8.84 0.47 7.23
C TYR A 32 7.59 0.31 8.09
N SER A 33 6.91 1.40 8.45
CA SER A 33 5.64 1.30 9.19
C SER A 33 4.55 0.59 8.36
N VAL A 34 4.45 0.89 7.06
CA VAL A 34 3.52 0.21 6.14
C VAL A 34 3.85 -1.27 6.06
N LYS A 35 5.13 -1.63 5.88
CA LYS A 35 5.55 -3.04 5.81
C LYS A 35 5.26 -3.81 7.08
N ALA A 36 5.59 -3.23 8.24
CA ALA A 36 5.31 -3.86 9.53
C ALA A 36 3.81 -4.14 9.70
N TYR A 37 2.96 -3.15 9.35
CA TYR A 37 1.51 -3.31 9.41
C TYR A 37 1.00 -4.42 8.49
N LEU A 38 1.45 -4.45 7.23
CA LEU A 38 1.06 -5.45 6.25
C LEU A 38 1.53 -6.85 6.64
N LEU A 39 2.72 -6.97 7.25
CA LEU A 39 3.23 -8.25 7.75
C LEU A 39 2.38 -8.80 8.90
N ILE A 40 2.02 -7.93 9.87
CA ILE A 40 1.15 -8.30 10.99
C ILE A 40 -0.25 -8.71 10.48
N ASN A 41 -0.72 -8.06 9.42
CA ASN A 41 -2.06 -8.24 8.86
C ASN A 41 -2.05 -9.03 7.54
N LYS A 42 -1.05 -9.89 7.31
CA LYS A 42 -0.81 -10.55 6.01
C LYS A 42 -2.04 -11.32 5.49
N ASP A 43 -2.84 -11.89 6.38
CA ASP A 43 -4.02 -12.67 6.00
C ASP A 43 -5.19 -11.76 5.58
N ALA A 44 -5.26 -10.53 6.11
CA ALA A 44 -6.24 -9.52 5.70
C ALA A 44 -5.83 -8.80 4.41
N TYR A 45 -4.52 -8.66 4.15
CA TYR A 45 -3.94 -8.05 2.95
C TYR A 45 -3.21 -9.11 2.09
N SER A 46 -3.96 -10.14 1.71
CA SER A 46 -3.47 -11.35 1.06
C SER A 46 -3.02 -11.18 -0.40
N ASP A 47 -3.34 -10.04 -1.02
CA ASP A 47 -3.01 -9.74 -2.41
C ASP A 47 -2.39 -8.35 -2.54
N ASP A 48 -1.66 -8.17 -3.64
CA ASP A 48 -0.87 -6.97 -3.89
C ASP A 48 -1.74 -5.72 -4.06
N ASP A 49 -2.93 -5.85 -4.64
CA ASP A 49 -3.86 -4.73 -4.80
C ASP A 49 -4.30 -4.18 -3.45
N LYS A 50 -4.62 -5.05 -2.48
CA LYS A 50 -4.93 -4.64 -1.11
C LYS A 50 -3.74 -3.99 -0.42
N LYS A 51 -2.52 -4.53 -0.59
CA LYS A 51 -1.30 -3.94 -0.02
C LYS A 51 -1.04 -2.54 -0.56
N VAL A 52 -1.19 -2.36 -1.87
CA VAL A 52 -1.00 -1.08 -2.56
C VAL A 52 -2.08 -0.08 -2.15
N ALA A 53 -3.35 -0.49 -2.15
CA ALA A 53 -4.46 0.35 -1.68
C ALA A 53 -4.27 0.80 -0.23
N TYR A 54 -3.77 -0.08 0.64
CA TYR A 54 -3.46 0.26 2.02
C TYR A 54 -2.37 1.34 2.11
N ALA A 55 -1.26 1.17 1.41
CA ALA A 55 -0.18 2.16 1.39
C ALA A 55 -0.67 3.53 0.86
N LEU A 56 -1.42 3.51 -0.26
CA LEU A 56 -2.01 4.70 -0.86
C LEU A 56 -2.96 5.45 0.08
N SER A 57 -3.66 4.73 0.96
CA SER A 57 -4.60 5.34 1.90
C SER A 57 -3.95 6.32 2.88
N TYR A 58 -2.62 6.24 3.10
CA TYR A 58 -1.87 7.17 3.95
C TYR A 58 -1.18 8.30 3.17
N MET A 59 -1.29 8.32 1.85
CA MET A 59 -0.77 9.39 1.01
C MET A 59 -1.83 10.49 0.87
N LYS A 60 -2.05 11.24 1.96
CA LYS A 60 -3.19 12.18 2.07
C LYS A 60 -2.84 13.66 1.90
N LYS A 61 -1.57 13.98 1.71
CA LYS A 61 -1.08 15.36 1.62
C LYS A 61 0.09 15.47 0.66
N GLY A 62 0.46 16.71 0.33
CA GLY A 62 1.62 17.01 -0.53
C GLY A 62 1.59 16.28 -1.88
N VAL A 63 2.78 16.02 -2.42
CA VAL A 63 2.96 15.37 -3.73
C VAL A 63 2.47 13.91 -3.70
N ALA A 64 2.49 13.27 -2.52
CA ALA A 64 1.99 11.91 -2.35
C ALA A 64 0.47 11.81 -2.62
N LEU A 65 -0.31 12.83 -2.28
CA LEU A 65 -1.76 12.86 -2.57
C LEU A 65 -2.03 12.83 -4.07
N ASP A 66 -1.33 13.66 -4.84
CA ASP A 66 -1.48 13.71 -6.30
C ASP A 66 -1.13 12.36 -6.94
N TRP A 67 -0.10 11.69 -6.41
CA TRP A 67 0.26 10.35 -6.84
C TRP A 67 -0.84 9.34 -6.56
N ALA A 68 -1.41 9.35 -5.35
CA ALA A 68 -2.48 8.43 -5.00
C ALA A 68 -3.73 8.64 -5.86
N ALA A 69 -4.11 9.90 -6.09
CA ALA A 69 -5.21 10.25 -6.97
C ALA A 69 -4.97 9.77 -8.42
N SER A 70 -3.74 9.94 -8.93
CA SER A 70 -3.37 9.47 -10.27
C SER A 70 -3.43 7.95 -10.39
N TYR A 71 -3.01 7.22 -9.35
CA TYR A 71 -3.12 5.76 -9.31
C TYR A 71 -4.59 5.32 -9.39
N TYR A 72 -5.46 5.85 -8.52
CA TYR A 72 -6.89 5.51 -8.53
C TYR A 72 -7.55 5.83 -9.87
N LYS A 73 -7.20 6.98 -10.47
CA LYS A 73 -7.69 7.37 -11.79
C LYS A 73 -7.29 6.38 -12.90
N GLN A 74 -6.12 5.77 -12.81
CA GLN A 74 -5.68 4.74 -13.77
C GLN A 74 -6.45 3.44 -13.59
N CYS A 75 -6.60 2.97 -12.34
CA CYS A 75 -7.39 1.78 -12.02
C CYS A 75 -8.85 1.91 -12.53
N LEU A 76 -9.48 3.07 -12.32
CA LEU A 76 -10.84 3.32 -12.80
C LEU A 76 -10.98 3.34 -14.33
N LYS A 77 -9.90 3.65 -15.05
CA LYS A 77 -9.87 3.62 -16.52
C LYS A 77 -9.65 2.23 -17.10
N GLY A 78 -9.58 1.19 -16.26
CA GLY A 78 -9.25 -0.18 -16.70
C GLY A 78 -7.81 -0.33 -17.21
N SER A 79 -6.98 0.71 -17.01
CA SER A 79 -5.55 0.65 -17.28
C SER A 79 -4.87 0.23 -15.99
N THR A 80 -4.29 -0.98 -15.95
CA THR A 80 -3.36 -1.30 -14.86
C THR A 80 -2.21 -0.29 -14.94
N PRO A 81 -1.92 0.49 -13.88
CA PRO A 81 -0.78 1.38 -13.88
C PRO A 81 0.48 0.54 -14.07
N SER A 82 0.98 0.51 -15.30
CA SER A 82 2.21 -0.19 -15.66
C SER A 82 3.35 0.39 -14.82
N VAL A 83 3.96 -0.46 -14.00
CA VAL A 83 5.12 -0.19 -13.13
C VAL A 83 6.32 0.36 -13.92
N THR A 84 6.25 0.34 -15.24
CA THR A 84 7.33 0.67 -16.16
C THR A 84 7.55 2.18 -16.34
N ASN A 85 6.53 3.04 -16.14
CA ASN A 85 6.57 4.43 -16.62
C ASN A 85 6.55 5.55 -15.56
N VAL A 86 7.02 5.30 -14.34
CA VAL A 86 7.08 6.37 -13.32
C VAL A 86 8.50 6.51 -12.75
N HIS A 87 8.90 7.77 -12.56
CA HIS A 87 10.20 8.29 -12.13
C HIS A 87 10.84 7.49 -10.97
N ILE A 88 12.17 7.46 -10.88
CA ILE A 88 13.00 6.54 -10.05
C ILE A 88 12.50 6.30 -8.60
N LEU A 89 11.82 7.27 -7.98
CA LEU A 89 11.28 7.18 -6.62
C LEU A 89 10.00 6.31 -6.51
N SER A 90 9.14 6.29 -7.54
CA SER A 90 7.91 5.49 -7.55
C SER A 90 8.17 4.00 -7.78
N LYS A 91 9.25 3.67 -8.51
CA LYS A 91 9.66 2.27 -8.71
C LYS A 91 10.19 1.66 -7.42
N LEU A 92 10.86 2.44 -6.58
CA LEU A 92 11.38 1.98 -5.29
C LEU A 92 10.25 1.70 -4.29
N LEU A 93 9.30 2.64 -4.16
CA LEU A 93 8.18 2.52 -3.23
C LEU A 93 7.28 1.32 -3.58
N LEU A 94 6.91 1.18 -4.85
CA LEU A 94 6.00 0.10 -5.27
C LEU A 94 6.71 -1.27 -5.32
N ARG A 95 7.94 -1.37 -5.83
CA ARG A 95 8.70 -2.65 -5.77
C ARG A 95 8.97 -3.08 -4.34
N SER A 96 9.23 -2.14 -3.43
CA SER A 96 9.48 -2.48 -2.03
C SER A 96 8.21 -3.00 -1.34
N VAL A 97 7.03 -2.46 -1.65
CA VAL A 97 5.75 -2.95 -1.11
C VAL A 97 5.34 -4.30 -1.71
N LEU A 98 5.63 -4.55 -2.99
CA LEU A 98 5.24 -5.79 -3.69
C LEU A 98 6.19 -6.98 -3.41
N ASN A 99 7.48 -6.75 -3.20
CA ASN A 99 8.46 -7.81 -2.92
C ASN A 99 8.54 -8.19 -1.41
N SER A 100 7.40 -8.28 -0.71
CA SER A 100 7.35 -8.63 0.73
C SER A 100 6.19 -9.58 1.04
#